data_AF-A0A6I9MWM7-F1
#
_entry.id   AF-A0A6I9MWM7-F1
#
_cell.length_a   1.000
_cell.length_b   1.000
_cell.length_c   1.000
_cell.angle_alpha   90.00
_cell.angle_beta   90.00
_cell.angle_gamma   90.00
#
_symmetry.space_group_name_H-M   'P 1'
#
loop_
_entity.id
_entity.type
_entity.pdbx_description
1 polymer ?
#
loop_
_entity_poly.entity_id
_entity_poly.type
_entity_poly.pdbx_seq_one_letter_code
_entity_poly.pdbx_strand_id
1 'polypeptide(L)'
;MAADTQVSDTLKKFAANVTTASVKERKEICGALKLCTKGKELPEPAIKGLCKLFCLTPHRYKDAASRRELLSVISQLAETQPDVLVTSLLHSLLSSGVISKTGTP
;
A
#
# COMPACT_ATOMS: atom_id res chain seq x y z
N MET A 1 -2.62 -22.80 2.88
CA MET A 1 -1.23 -23.10 2.48
C MET A 1 -0.88 -22.51 1.11
N ALA A 2 -1.43 -22.95 -0.03
CA ALA A 2 -1.07 -22.36 -1.34
C ALA A 2 -1.48 -20.88 -1.50
N ALA A 3 -2.65 -20.50 -0.97
CA ALA A 3 -3.14 -19.12 -1.03
C ALA A 3 -2.29 -18.16 -0.19
N ASP A 4 -1.78 -18.60 0.96
CA ASP A 4 -0.92 -17.81 1.85
C ASP A 4 0.44 -17.50 1.23
N THR A 5 1.04 -18.48 0.54
CA THR A 5 2.29 -18.31 -0.18
C THR A 5 2.15 -17.28 -1.29
N GLN A 6 1.07 -17.35 -2.08
CA GLN A 6 0.79 -16.40 -3.15
C GLN A 6 0.63 -14.96 -2.64
N VAL A 7 -0.05 -14.78 -1.50
CA VAL A 7 -0.20 -13.47 -0.86
C VAL A 7 1.15 -12.92 -0.43
N SER A 8 1.95 -13.73 0.28
CA SER A 8 3.30 -13.37 0.70
C SER A 8 4.18 -12.96 -0.49
N ASP A 9 4.19 -13.74 -1.57
CA ASP A 9 5.01 -13.46 -2.74
C ASP A 9 4.58 -12.17 -3.46
N THR A 10 3.27 -11.92 -3.53
CA THR A 10 2.73 -10.68 -4.08
C THR A 10 3.15 -9.47 -3.24
N LEU A 11 3.08 -9.57 -1.91
CA LEU A 11 3.50 -8.51 -1.00
C LEU A 11 5.01 -8.24 -1.10
N LYS A 12 5.84 -9.29 -1.18
CA LYS A 12 7.29 -9.15 -1.38
C LYS A 12 7.61 -8.46 -2.70
N LYS A 13 6.98 -8.90 -3.80
CA LYS A 13 7.16 -8.30 -5.12
C LYS A 13 6.71 -6.85 -5.15
N PHE A 14 5.59 -6.53 -4.50
CA PHE A 14 5.12 -5.17 -4.36
C PHE A 14 6.14 -4.31 -3.61
N ALA A 15 6.62 -4.76 -2.45
CA ALA A 15 7.60 -4.01 -1.66
C ALA A 15 8.91 -3.75 -2.42
N ALA A 16 9.39 -4.71 -3.21
CA ALA A 16 10.59 -4.56 -4.01
C ALA A 16 10.42 -3.59 -5.18
N ASN A 17 9.28 -3.65 -5.87
CA ASN A 17 9.15 -3.02 -7.18
C ASN A 17 8.26 -1.77 -7.18
N VAL A 18 7.59 -1.41 -6.08
CA VAL A 18 6.70 -0.24 -6.03
C VAL A 18 7.42 1.06 -6.39
N THR A 19 8.73 1.15 -6.20
CA THR A 19 9.52 2.35 -6.53
C THR A 19 10.26 2.28 -7.87
N THR A 20 9.98 1.28 -8.71
CA THR A 20 10.57 1.15 -10.06
C THR A 20 10.32 2.38 -10.93
N ALA A 21 11.26 2.68 -11.82
CA ALA A 21 11.14 3.79 -12.78
C ALA A 21 10.05 3.53 -13.84
N SER A 22 9.74 2.26 -14.11
CA SER A 22 8.77 1.86 -15.13
C SER A 22 7.32 2.12 -14.67
N VAL A 23 6.62 3.04 -15.34
CA VAL A 23 5.17 3.29 -15.10
C VAL A 23 4.35 2.00 -15.34
N LYS A 24 4.71 1.25 -16.39
CA LYS A 24 4.05 -0.01 -16.74
C LYS A 24 4.17 -1.03 -15.61
N GLU A 25 5.39 -1.21 -15.09
CA GLU A 25 5.63 -2.16 -14.00
C GLU A 25 4.91 -1.73 -12.71
N ARG A 26 4.90 -0.42 -12.39
CA ARG A 26 4.13 0.12 -11.25
C ARG A 26 2.64 -0.18 -11.36
N LYS A 27 2.08 -0.11 -12.57
CA LYS A 27 0.68 -0.48 -12.81
C LYS A 27 0.46 -1.98 -12.60
N GLU A 28 1.34 -2.82 -13.12
CA GLU A 28 1.23 -4.28 -13.01
C GLU A 28 1.29 -4.76 -11.56
N ILE A 29 2.23 -4.26 -10.77
CA ILE A 29 2.38 -4.65 -9.36
C ILE A 29 1.23 -4.14 -8.48
N CYS A 30 0.71 -2.93 -8.73
CA CYS A 30 -0.49 -2.44 -8.03
C CYS A 30 -1.73 -3.26 -8.42
N GLY A 31 -1.87 -3.62 -9.70
CA GLY A 31 -2.93 -4.51 -10.17
C GLY A 31 -2.86 -5.89 -9.53
N ALA A 32 -1.67 -6.48 -9.44
CA ALA A 32 -1.45 -7.76 -8.78
C ALA A 32 -1.83 -7.70 -7.29
N LEU A 33 -1.46 -6.62 -6.59
CA LEU A 33 -1.83 -6.42 -5.19
C LEU A 33 -3.35 -6.27 -5.02
N LYS A 34 -4.04 -5.54 -5.91
CA LYS A 34 -5.51 -5.45 -5.89
C LYS A 34 -6.18 -6.80 -6.08
N LEU A 35 -5.73 -7.59 -7.05
CA LEU A 35 -6.26 -8.93 -7.28
C LEU A 35 -6.03 -9.84 -6.07
N CYS A 36 -4.86 -9.74 -5.44
CA CYS A 36 -4.51 -10.51 -4.26
C CYS A 36 -5.37 -10.17 -3.04
N THR A 37 -5.81 -8.91 -2.91
CA THR A 37 -6.59 -8.40 -1.78
C THR A 37 -8.10 -8.39 -2.02
N LYS A 38 -8.54 -8.70 -3.24
CA LYS A 38 -9.96 -8.71 -3.57
C LYS A 38 -10.67 -9.87 -2.86
N GLY A 39 -11.62 -9.53 -1.97
CA GLY A 39 -12.42 -10.51 -1.23
C GLY A 39 -11.64 -11.34 -0.22
N LYS A 40 -10.46 -10.87 0.20
CA LYS A 40 -9.62 -11.51 1.23
C LYS A 40 -9.16 -10.49 2.25
N GLU A 41 -9.19 -10.88 3.51
CA GLU A 41 -8.54 -10.12 4.57
C GLU A 41 -7.05 -10.43 4.60
N LEU A 42 -6.26 -9.38 4.80
CA LEU A 42 -4.81 -9.51 4.93
C LEU A 42 -4.48 -9.51 6.42
N PRO A 43 -3.43 -10.24 6.84
CA PRO A 43 -2.93 -10.10 8.20
C PRO A 43 -2.61 -8.63 8.51
N GLU A 44 -2.99 -8.15 9.69
CA GLU A 44 -2.69 -6.78 10.15
C GLU A 44 -1.22 -6.37 9.95
N PRO A 45 -0.20 -7.23 10.23
CA PRO A 45 1.20 -6.91 9.95
C PRO A 45 1.48 -6.57 8.48
N ALA A 46 0.77 -7.21 7.54
CA ALA A 46 0.90 -6.94 6.11
C ALA A 46 0.32 -5.56 5.75
N ILE A 47 -0.87 -5.23 6.29
CA ILE A 47 -1.50 -3.91 6.09
C ILE A 47 -0.60 -2.81 6.65
N LYS A 48 -0.03 -3.01 7.85
CA LYS A 48 0.91 -2.06 8.45
C LYS A 48 2.16 -1.86 7.59
N GLY A 49 2.70 -2.93 7.00
CA GLY A 49 3.81 -2.86 6.05
C GLY A 49 3.45 -2.06 4.79
N LEU A 50 2.27 -2.33 4.22
CA LEU A 50 1.76 -1.60 3.06
C LEU A 50 1.55 -0.11 3.36
N CYS A 51 0.99 0.24 4.53
CA CYS A 51 0.77 1.63 4.95
C CYS A 51 2.07 2.43 4.99
N LYS A 52 3.16 1.85 5.51
CA LYS A 52 4.48 2.50 5.46
C LYS A 52 4.93 2.77 4.03
N LEU A 53 4.77 1.80 3.13
CA LEU A 53 5.10 1.98 1.71
C LEU A 53 4.21 3.05 1.08
N PHE A 54 2.92 3.10 1.40
CA PHE A 54 1.99 4.10 0.88
C PHE A 54 2.32 5.52 1.33
N CYS A 55 2.89 5.72 2.52
CA CYS A 55 3.37 7.03 2.94
C CYS A 55 4.62 7.49 2.17
N LEU A 56 5.49 6.56 1.76
CA LEU A 56 6.79 6.88 1.15
C LEU A 56 6.78 6.93 -0.38
N THR A 57 5.92 6.11 -1.00
CA THR A 57 5.90 5.88 -2.45
C THR A 57 5.37 7.06 -3.27
N PRO A 58 4.25 7.74 -2.91
CA PRO A 58 3.68 8.81 -3.72
C PRO A 58 4.66 9.93 -4.03
N HIS A 59 5.52 10.29 -3.07
CA HIS A 59 6.53 11.33 -3.21
C HIS A 59 7.58 11.00 -4.29
N ARG A 60 7.74 9.72 -4.65
CA ARG A 60 8.67 9.28 -5.70
C ARG A 60 8.05 9.28 -7.09
N TYR A 61 6.72 9.32 -7.18
CA TYR A 61 6.01 9.26 -8.45
C TYR A 61 5.82 10.66 -9.04
N LYS A 62 6.47 10.91 -10.18
CA LYS A 62 6.28 12.17 -10.93
C LYS A 62 5.03 12.15 -11.81
N ASP A 63 4.57 10.98 -12.22
CA ASP A 63 3.40 10.81 -13.09
C ASP A 63 2.09 10.62 -12.32
N ALA A 64 1.00 11.17 -12.88
CA ALA A 64 -0.33 11.09 -12.28
C ALA A 64 -0.93 9.67 -12.32
N ALA A 65 -0.58 8.87 -13.33
CA ALA A 65 -1.12 7.53 -13.51
C ALA A 65 -0.72 6.59 -12.35
N SER A 66 0.57 6.57 -11.99
CA SER A 66 1.06 5.74 -10.89
C SER A 66 0.52 6.19 -9.54
N ARG A 67 0.35 7.51 -9.33
CA ARG A 67 -0.29 8.03 -8.11
C ARG A 67 -1.74 7.55 -8.00
N ARG A 68 -2.51 7.63 -9.09
CA ARG A 68 -3.90 7.13 -9.12
C ARG A 68 -3.98 5.63 -8.88
N GLU A 69 -3.07 4.85 -9.47
CA GLU A 69 -3.07 3.41 -9.29
C GLU A 69 -2.80 3.03 -7.83
N LEU A 70 -1.85 3.69 -7.16
CA LEU A 70 -1.57 3.49 -5.75
C LEU A 70 -2.76 3.87 -4.86
N LEU A 71 -3.40 5.01 -5.14
CA LEU A 71 -4.63 5.43 -4.44
C LEU A 71 -5.76 4.42 -4.63
N SER A 72 -5.89 3.81 -5.81
CA SER A 72 -6.87 2.74 -6.07
C SER A 72 -6.64 1.51 -5.19
N VAL A 73 -5.39 1.16 -4.87
CA VAL A 73 -5.08 0.09 -3.90
C VAL A 73 -5.58 0.49 -2.50
N ILE A 74 -5.28 1.72 -2.08
CA ILE A 74 -5.68 2.24 -0.76
C ILE A 74 -7.21 2.26 -0.63
N SER A 75 -7.92 2.71 -1.66
CA SER A 75 -9.39 2.68 -1.69
C SER A 75 -9.95 1.27 -1.53
N GLN A 76 -9.40 0.27 -2.23
CA GLN A 76 -9.85 -1.11 -2.10
C GLN A 76 -9.58 -1.68 -0.69
N LEU A 77 -8.46 -1.31 -0.07
CA LEU A 77 -8.19 -1.68 1.32
C LEU A 77 -9.14 -0.97 2.29
N ALA A 78 -9.57 0.25 1.99
CA ALA A 78 -10.53 0.98 2.81
C ALA A 78 -11.92 0.36 2.75
N GLU A 79 -12.30 -0.22 1.60
CA GLU A 79 -13.55 -0.96 1.46
C GLU A 79 -13.54 -2.32 2.16
N THR A 80 -12.36 -2.97 2.26
CA THR A 80 -12.26 -4.34 2.79
C THR A 80 -11.88 -4.40 4.26
N GLN A 81 -10.93 -3.57 4.72
CA GLN A 81 -10.38 -3.59 6.08
C GLN A 81 -10.15 -2.16 6.61
N PRO A 82 -11.22 -1.35 6.74
CA PRO A 82 -11.14 0.08 7.06
C PRO A 82 -10.44 0.36 8.39
N ASP A 83 -10.79 -0.36 9.46
CA ASP A 83 -10.29 -0.08 10.81
C ASP A 83 -8.77 -0.28 10.91
N VAL A 84 -8.29 -1.41 10.38
CA VAL A 84 -6.86 -1.74 10.36
C VAL A 84 -6.09 -0.80 9.43
N LEU A 85 -6.68 -0.41 8.30
CA LEU A 85 -6.07 0.54 7.37
C LEU A 85 -5.91 1.93 8.00
N VAL A 86 -6.98 2.49 8.58
CA VAL A 86 -6.98 3.85 9.13
C VAL A 86 -5.99 3.97 10.28
N THR A 87 -6.02 3.03 11.22
CA THR A 87 -5.07 2.99 12.34
C THR A 87 -3.63 2.85 11.84
N SER A 88 -3.38 1.92 10.90
CA SER A 88 -2.04 1.70 10.35
C SER A 88 -1.51 2.89 9.55
N LEU A 89 -2.36 3.55 8.75
CA LEU A 89 -1.99 4.75 7.98
C LEU A 89 -1.67 5.92 8.90
N LEU A 90 -2.50 6.19 9.91
CA LEU A 90 -2.26 7.25 10.89
C LEU A 90 -0.92 7.06 11.59
N HIS A 91 -0.66 5.85 12.10
CA HIS A 91 0.61 5.50 12.72
C HIS A 91 1.79 5.65 11.73
N SER A 92 1.59 5.26 10.47
CA SER A 92 2.64 5.36 9.45
C SER A 92 2.97 6.82 9.10
N LEU A 93 1.97 7.68 8.97
CA LEU A 93 2.14 9.12 8.74
C LEU A 93 2.86 9.81 9.91
N LEU A 94 2.46 9.50 11.15
CA LEU A 94 3.16 9.98 12.36
C LEU A 94 4.62 9.52 12.38
N SER A 95 4.87 8.25 12.07
CA SER A 95 6.24 7.69 12.09
C SER A 95 7.12 8.22 10.97
N SER A 96 6.52 8.64 9.85
CA SER A 96 7.23 9.19 8.69
C SER A 96 7.46 10.70 8.81
N GLY A 97 6.98 11.34 9.89
CA GLY A 97 7.09 12.79 10.08
C GLY A 97 6.25 13.62 9.10
N VAL A 98 5.28 13.00 8.42
CA VAL A 98 4.37 13.68 7.48
C VAL A 98 3.37 14.57 8.23
N ILE A 99 3.01 14.16 9.45
CA ILE A 99 2.12 14.89 10.36
C ILE A 99 2.76 14.99 11.75
N SER A 100 2.53 16.09 12.45
CA SER A 100 3.04 16.27 13.81
C SER A 100 2.29 15.41 14.83
N LYS A 101 3.00 14.92 15.85
CA LYS A 101 2.42 14.29 17.04
C LYS A 101 1.52 15.24 17.84
N THR A 102 1.68 16.55 17.66
CA THR A 102 0.89 17.61 18.31
C THR A 102 -0.34 18.04 17.51
N GLY A 103 -0.60 17.43 16.34
CA GLY A 103 -1.77 17.75 15.51
C GLY A 103 -1.67 19.08 14.74
N THR A 104 -0.51 19.73 14.72
CA THR A 104 -0.27 20.95 13.96
C THR A 104 0.59 20.65 12.71
N PRO A 105 0.17 21.09 11.51
CA PRO A 105 0.98 20.97 10.29
C PRO A 105 2.25 21.82 10.37
#